data_AF-A0A9W6U0M6-F1
#
_entry.id   AF-A0A9W6U0M6-F1
#
_cell.length_a   1.000
_cell.length_b   1.000
_cell.length_c   1.000
_cell.angle_alpha   90.00
_cell.angle_beta   90.00
_cell.angle_gamma   90.00
#
_symmetry.space_group_name_H-M   'P 1'
#
loop_
_entity.id
_entity.type
_entity.pdbx_description
1 polymer ?
#
loop_
_entity_poly.entity_id
_entity_poly.type
_entity_poly.pdbx_seq_one_letter_code
_entity_poly.pdbx_strand_id
1 'polypeptide(L)'
;MFWPFLELQGQLVYCPLADFSAGSVREGQDIYAQAVVAQPVTGHIALKNAAEVRDKVVVLQRGICDFVTKVLHAQQAGAVAVLVANNSDEGSGEAFVMDAGQRHDQLAETVAIPAMMVSRSHSTDIFQQIREAYLDRKELSLTIRFLGAQTASRVLAQQESLAQQHRNAARDIKLKQQREHQQHEAAALLRNRLGKASQSKVSTPKSSGSVVVTPSTSASEPAFDWSPASSIKSTSTSRSRNRERGGDACRVNNQHEPQEIEGVDAAAALAMLHWCPMTTALVILDVQNYFTMRHGYGTKAATGSGSDEELTRTNLSKVSSVEFYERVDSILIPTIQDVLLASRATEGMEVIYSVVESATRDGRERSRAHKHAGIHVPKNGFGAKVPKRIAPDDGSDIVLPRTGVKYVFMLCLCLVSYFLQTH
;
A
#
# COMPACT_ATOMS: atom_id res chain seq x y z
N MET A 1 -6.46 36.07 -21.33
CA MET A 1 -5.62 34.87 -21.06
C MET A 1 -5.90 34.48 -19.63
N PHE A 2 -6.16 33.20 -19.38
CA PHE A 2 -6.51 32.66 -18.06
C PHE A 2 -5.60 31.48 -17.75
N TRP A 3 -5.43 31.19 -16.45
CA TRP A 3 -4.57 30.14 -15.95
C TRP A 3 -5.40 29.21 -15.06
N PRO A 4 -5.54 27.94 -15.43
CA PRO A 4 -6.19 26.94 -14.58
C PRO A 4 -5.38 26.61 -13.32
N PHE A 5 -6.08 26.52 -12.20
CA PHE A 5 -5.58 26.03 -10.93
C PHE A 5 -6.52 24.96 -10.39
N LEU A 6 -5.97 23.86 -9.92
CA LEU A 6 -6.69 22.82 -9.22
C LEU A 6 -6.63 23.06 -7.70
N GLU A 7 -7.77 23.07 -7.03
CA GLU A 7 -7.81 23.17 -5.58
C GLU A 7 -7.55 21.78 -4.96
N LEU A 8 -6.37 21.59 -4.38
CA LEU A 8 -5.95 20.38 -3.69
C LEU A 8 -5.57 20.70 -2.24
N GLN A 9 -6.20 20.05 -1.27
CA GLN A 9 -5.90 20.20 0.16
C GLN A 9 -5.92 21.68 0.63
N GLY A 10 -6.80 22.51 0.06
CA GLY A 10 -6.90 23.94 0.37
C GLY A 10 -5.81 24.82 -0.27
N GLN A 11 -5.02 24.27 -1.20
CA GLN A 11 -4.02 25.00 -1.99
C GLN A 11 -4.38 24.99 -3.47
N LEU A 12 -4.06 26.08 -4.19
CA LEU A 12 -4.29 26.21 -5.62
C LEU A 12 -3.07 25.73 -6.41
N VAL A 13 -3.11 24.52 -6.94
CA VAL A 13 -2.03 23.96 -7.75
C VAL A 13 -2.17 24.40 -9.20
N TYR A 14 -1.14 25.02 -9.76
CA TYR A 14 -1.14 25.37 -11.17
C TYR A 14 -1.09 24.12 -12.06
N CYS A 15 -1.98 24.04 -13.05
CA CYS A 15 -2.08 22.88 -13.94
C CYS A 15 -2.14 23.35 -15.40
N PRO A 16 -1.01 23.41 -16.14
CA PRO A 16 -0.98 23.93 -17.50
C PRO A 16 -2.12 23.41 -18.37
N LEU A 17 -2.87 24.34 -18.97
CA LEU A 17 -3.92 24.01 -19.94
C LEU A 17 -3.27 23.50 -21.22
N ALA A 18 -3.88 22.52 -21.87
CA ALA A 18 -3.52 22.12 -23.22
C ALA A 18 -3.67 23.28 -24.21
N ASP A 19 -2.86 23.28 -25.27
CA ASP A 19 -2.98 24.27 -26.36
C ASP A 19 -4.23 24.03 -27.23
N PHE A 20 -4.69 22.79 -27.27
CA PHE A 20 -5.99 22.35 -27.75
C PHE A 20 -7.00 22.40 -26.60
N SER A 21 -8.30 22.41 -26.88
CA SER A 21 -9.41 22.37 -25.89
C SER A 21 -9.76 23.64 -25.10
N ALA A 22 -9.08 24.78 -25.31
CA ALA A 22 -9.34 26.01 -24.56
C ALA A 22 -10.66 26.74 -24.94
N GLY A 23 -11.38 26.29 -25.96
CA GLY A 23 -12.53 27.01 -26.53
C GLY A 23 -13.75 27.12 -25.62
N SER A 24 -13.90 26.23 -24.64
CA SER A 24 -15.09 26.14 -23.78
C SER A 24 -14.99 26.87 -22.45
N VAL A 25 -13.81 27.43 -22.12
CA VAL A 25 -13.54 27.97 -20.79
C VAL A 25 -13.17 29.45 -20.82
N ARG A 26 -13.55 30.15 -19.76
CA ARG A 26 -13.29 31.58 -19.56
C ARG A 26 -12.86 31.84 -18.11
N GLU A 27 -12.23 32.99 -17.89
CA GLU A 27 -11.90 33.46 -16.55
C GLU A 27 -13.16 33.50 -15.67
N GLY A 28 -13.06 32.96 -14.44
CA GLY A 28 -14.15 32.88 -13.48
C GLY A 28 -15.18 31.77 -13.73
N GLN A 29 -15.07 31.03 -14.84
CA GLN A 29 -15.93 29.87 -15.13
C GLN A 29 -15.33 28.61 -14.50
N ASP A 30 -15.30 28.57 -13.18
CA ASP A 30 -14.75 27.46 -12.41
C ASP A 30 -15.56 26.17 -12.61
N ILE A 31 -14.88 25.02 -12.66
CA ILE A 31 -15.50 23.69 -12.78
C ILE A 31 -15.51 23.03 -11.41
N TYR A 32 -16.69 22.63 -10.97
CA TYR A 32 -16.92 21.88 -9.74
C TYR A 32 -17.54 20.54 -10.11
N ALA A 33 -16.76 19.48 -10.07
CA ALA A 33 -17.23 18.15 -10.45
C ALA A 33 -16.47 17.06 -9.71
N GLN A 34 -17.08 15.88 -9.65
CA GLN A 34 -16.47 14.72 -9.04
C GLN A 34 -15.30 14.23 -9.87
N ALA A 35 -14.30 13.63 -9.24
CA ALA A 35 -13.17 13.03 -9.91
C ALA A 35 -13.33 11.53 -10.04
N VAL A 36 -12.91 10.99 -11.18
CA VAL A 36 -12.91 9.55 -11.44
C VAL A 36 -11.69 9.17 -12.26
N VAL A 37 -11.14 7.99 -11.98
CA VAL A 37 -10.02 7.44 -12.77
C VAL A 37 -10.57 6.77 -14.02
N ALA A 38 -9.95 7.05 -15.17
CA ALA A 38 -10.30 6.40 -16.42
C ALA A 38 -9.98 4.89 -16.41
N GLN A 39 -10.77 4.09 -17.13
CA GLN A 39 -10.48 2.67 -17.38
C GLN A 39 -10.48 2.37 -18.88
N PRO A 40 -9.33 2.06 -19.51
CA PRO A 40 -7.99 2.01 -18.93
C PRO A 40 -7.48 3.41 -18.54
N VAL A 41 -6.61 3.47 -17.52
CA VAL A 41 -6.06 4.73 -16.99
C VAL A 41 -5.29 5.53 -18.05
N THR A 42 -4.77 4.85 -19.06
CA THR A 42 -4.03 5.47 -20.16
C THR A 42 -4.92 6.02 -21.27
N GLY A 43 -6.21 5.70 -21.32
CA GLY A 43 -7.15 6.24 -22.32
C GLY A 43 -6.77 5.98 -23.79
N HIS A 44 -5.98 4.95 -24.07
CA HIS A 44 -5.55 4.58 -25.43
C HIS A 44 -6.66 3.91 -26.26
N ILE A 45 -7.74 3.50 -25.61
CA ILE A 45 -8.98 2.99 -26.20
C ILE A 45 -10.16 3.65 -25.49
N ALA A 46 -11.37 3.46 -26.04
CA ALA A 46 -12.61 3.91 -25.44
C ALA A 46 -12.73 3.46 -23.96
N LEU A 47 -13.21 4.36 -23.11
CA LEU A 47 -13.29 4.13 -21.67
C LEU A 47 -14.37 3.10 -21.33
N LYS A 48 -13.98 2.02 -20.65
CA LYS A 48 -14.85 0.93 -20.21
C LYS A 48 -15.82 1.35 -19.10
N ASN A 49 -15.43 2.34 -18.29
CA ASN A 49 -16.24 2.88 -17.19
C ASN A 49 -17.01 4.15 -17.59
N ALA A 50 -17.49 4.25 -18.83
CA ALA A 50 -18.19 5.45 -19.33
C ALA A 50 -19.38 5.90 -18.45
N ALA A 51 -20.10 4.95 -17.85
CA ALA A 51 -21.20 5.26 -16.92
C ALA A 51 -20.74 6.01 -15.66
N GLU A 52 -19.52 5.74 -15.18
CA GLU A 52 -18.93 6.42 -14.02
C GLU A 52 -18.26 7.75 -14.40
N VAL A 53 -17.87 7.89 -15.67
CA VAL A 53 -17.18 9.08 -16.23
C VAL A 53 -18.13 10.25 -16.48
N ARG A 54 -19.39 9.95 -16.82
CA ARG A 54 -20.37 10.96 -17.20
C ARG A 54 -20.48 12.08 -16.14
N ASP A 55 -20.38 13.32 -16.60
CA ASP A 55 -20.49 14.54 -15.80
C ASP A 55 -19.37 14.71 -14.74
N LYS A 56 -18.25 13.99 -14.87
CA LYS A 56 -17.09 14.01 -13.95
C LYS A 56 -15.80 14.53 -14.58
N VAL A 57 -14.86 14.96 -13.74
CA VAL A 57 -13.47 15.21 -14.10
C VAL A 57 -12.74 13.88 -14.18
N VAL A 58 -12.20 13.56 -15.35
CA VAL A 58 -11.50 12.30 -15.58
C VAL A 58 -10.00 12.48 -15.35
N VAL A 59 -9.43 11.61 -14.53
CA VAL A 59 -7.99 11.52 -14.32
C VAL A 59 -7.43 10.39 -15.19
N LEU A 60 -6.51 10.75 -16.08
CA LEU A 60 -5.81 9.88 -17.03
C LEU A 60 -4.32 9.91 -16.75
N GLN A 61 -3.59 8.90 -17.20
CA GLN A 61 -2.13 8.82 -17.11
C GLN A 61 -1.49 9.06 -18.48
N ARG A 62 -0.37 9.78 -18.49
CA ARG A 62 0.48 9.99 -19.67
C ARG A 62 1.05 8.66 -20.20
N GLY A 63 1.24 8.57 -21.53
CA GLY A 63 1.85 7.42 -22.21
C GLY A 63 0.90 6.66 -23.15
N ILE A 64 1.44 5.69 -23.89
CA ILE A 64 0.77 4.84 -24.91
C ILE A 64 0.24 5.60 -26.14
N CYS A 65 -0.63 6.60 -25.96
CA CYS A 65 -1.21 7.41 -27.03
C CYS A 65 -0.98 8.91 -26.78
N ASP A 66 -1.26 9.72 -27.80
CA ASP A 66 -1.20 11.17 -27.75
C ASP A 66 -2.32 11.79 -26.88
N PHE A 67 -2.15 13.06 -26.51
CA PHE A 67 -3.05 13.72 -25.57
C PHE A 67 -4.44 14.00 -26.16
N VAL A 68 -4.54 14.33 -27.45
CA VAL A 68 -5.83 14.58 -28.12
C VAL A 68 -6.71 13.33 -28.07
N THR A 69 -6.16 12.17 -28.41
CA THR A 69 -6.87 10.88 -28.35
C THR A 69 -7.43 10.60 -26.95
N LYS A 70 -6.63 10.82 -25.90
CA LYS A 70 -7.07 10.61 -24.50
C LYS A 70 -8.28 11.47 -24.14
N VAL A 71 -8.20 12.76 -24.49
CA VAL A 71 -9.26 13.71 -24.16
C VAL A 71 -10.52 13.43 -24.97
N LEU A 72 -10.40 13.00 -26.23
CA LEU A 72 -11.53 12.59 -27.04
C LEU A 72 -12.25 11.37 -26.48
N HIS A 73 -11.52 10.33 -26.03
CA HIS A 73 -12.15 9.17 -25.39
C HIS A 73 -12.87 9.54 -24.09
N ALA A 74 -12.29 10.44 -23.28
CA ALA A 74 -12.96 10.95 -22.09
C ALA A 74 -14.21 11.78 -22.43
N GLN A 75 -14.13 12.65 -23.45
CA GLN A 75 -15.24 13.45 -23.93
C GLN A 75 -16.39 12.58 -24.46
N GLN A 76 -16.08 11.54 -25.24
CA GLN A 76 -17.08 10.59 -25.74
C GLN A 76 -17.78 9.82 -24.60
N ALA A 77 -17.07 9.59 -23.50
CA ALA A 77 -17.64 9.00 -22.28
C ALA A 77 -18.45 10.01 -21.44
N GLY A 78 -18.51 11.28 -21.82
CA GLY A 78 -19.29 12.33 -21.17
C GLY A 78 -18.56 13.07 -20.04
N ALA A 79 -17.23 13.05 -20.02
CA ALA A 79 -16.44 13.84 -19.06
C ALA A 79 -16.68 15.34 -19.23
N VAL A 80 -16.52 16.12 -18.14
CA VAL A 80 -16.61 17.59 -18.18
C VAL A 80 -15.25 18.29 -18.22
N ALA A 81 -14.20 17.60 -17.76
CA ALA A 81 -12.81 18.06 -17.82
C ALA A 81 -11.87 16.85 -17.73
N VAL A 82 -10.62 17.04 -18.15
CA VAL A 82 -9.58 16.02 -18.09
C VAL A 82 -8.36 16.53 -17.34
N LEU A 83 -7.86 15.70 -16.42
CA LEU A 83 -6.55 15.85 -15.79
C LEU A 83 -5.64 14.74 -16.29
N VAL A 84 -4.55 15.09 -16.95
CA VAL A 84 -3.51 14.12 -17.36
C VAL A 84 -2.39 14.15 -16.35
N ALA A 85 -2.20 13.03 -15.67
CA ALA A 85 -1.13 12.80 -14.72
C ALA A 85 0.19 12.54 -15.45
N ASN A 86 1.21 13.34 -15.15
CA ASN A 86 2.58 13.03 -15.56
C ASN A 86 3.11 11.85 -14.73
N ASN A 87 3.60 10.80 -15.40
CA ASN A 87 4.18 9.63 -14.74
C ASN A 87 5.66 9.39 -15.12
N SER A 88 6.29 10.29 -15.87
CA SER A 88 7.67 10.05 -16.33
C SER A 88 8.66 10.26 -15.18
N ASP A 89 9.49 9.25 -14.92
CA ASP A 89 10.73 9.38 -14.13
C ASP A 89 11.81 10.19 -14.85
N GLU A 90 11.69 10.30 -16.17
CA GLU A 90 12.60 11.09 -17.00
C GLU A 90 12.24 12.59 -16.92
N GLY A 91 13.17 13.39 -16.38
CA GLY A 91 13.02 14.84 -16.19
C GLY A 91 12.62 15.24 -14.78
N SER A 92 12.09 16.46 -14.61
CA SER A 92 11.69 17.00 -13.30
C SER A 92 10.34 16.48 -12.78
N GLY A 93 9.61 15.68 -13.59
CA GLY A 93 8.24 15.25 -13.26
C GLY A 93 7.22 16.40 -13.24
N GLU A 94 7.62 17.60 -13.66
CA GLU A 94 6.79 18.81 -13.67
C GLU A 94 5.68 18.73 -14.73
N ALA A 95 4.63 19.51 -14.52
CA ALA A 95 3.58 19.66 -15.51
C ALA A 95 4.04 20.58 -16.65
N PHE A 96 3.63 20.28 -17.88
CA PHE A 96 3.90 21.10 -19.06
C PHE A 96 2.63 21.28 -19.89
N VAL A 97 2.63 22.27 -20.77
CA VAL A 97 1.53 22.50 -21.72
C VAL A 97 1.48 21.34 -22.71
N MET A 98 0.38 20.59 -22.72
CA MET A 98 0.18 19.51 -23.67
C MET A 98 -0.12 20.09 -25.06
N ASP A 99 0.63 19.66 -26.06
CA ASP A 99 0.39 20.01 -27.46
C ASP A 99 -0.42 18.94 -28.19
N ALA A 100 -1.06 19.33 -29.30
CA ALA A 100 -1.73 18.40 -30.20
C ALA A 100 -0.77 17.50 -31.00
N GLY A 101 0.54 17.69 -30.86
CA GLY A 101 1.58 17.00 -31.62
C GLY A 101 1.58 17.31 -33.13
N GLN A 102 2.28 16.47 -33.90
CA GLN A 102 2.30 16.53 -35.36
C GLN A 102 1.12 15.76 -35.98
N ARG A 103 -0.10 16.05 -35.50
CA ARG A 103 -1.31 15.43 -36.03
C ARG A 103 -1.75 16.11 -37.31
N HIS A 104 -2.09 15.32 -38.32
CA HIS A 104 -2.61 15.79 -39.61
C HIS A 104 -4.13 15.73 -39.70
N ASP A 105 -4.80 15.11 -38.72
CA ASP A 105 -6.23 15.05 -38.62
C ASP A 105 -6.79 16.22 -37.80
N GLN A 106 -7.87 16.83 -38.29
CA GLN A 106 -8.55 17.97 -37.64
C GLN A 106 -9.29 17.59 -36.34
N LEU A 107 -8.99 16.43 -35.74
CA LEU A 107 -9.65 15.95 -34.54
C LEU A 107 -9.40 16.83 -33.32
N ALA A 108 -8.26 17.52 -33.25
CA ALA A 108 -7.97 18.46 -32.16
C ALA A 108 -9.00 19.60 -32.05
N GLU A 109 -9.58 20.03 -33.18
CA GLU A 109 -10.61 21.08 -33.22
C GLU A 109 -11.96 20.60 -32.65
N THR A 110 -12.17 19.29 -32.57
CA THR A 110 -13.39 18.69 -32.02
C THR A 110 -13.35 18.52 -30.50
N VAL A 111 -12.20 18.79 -29.87
CA VAL A 111 -12.04 18.74 -28.42
C VAL A 111 -12.69 19.97 -27.78
N ALA A 112 -13.75 19.74 -27.02
CA ALA A 112 -14.56 20.77 -26.38
C ALA A 112 -14.38 20.83 -24.86
N ILE A 113 -13.87 19.78 -24.21
CA ILE A 113 -13.68 19.78 -22.75
C ILE A 113 -12.26 20.20 -22.37
N PRO A 114 -12.06 21.03 -21.33
CA PRO A 114 -10.73 21.47 -20.95
C PRO A 114 -9.86 20.31 -20.47
N ALA A 115 -8.63 20.27 -20.98
CA ALA A 115 -7.62 19.32 -20.58
C ALA A 115 -6.43 20.05 -19.94
N MET A 116 -6.02 19.59 -18.76
CA MET A 116 -4.87 20.13 -18.04
C MET A 116 -3.93 19.02 -17.63
N MET A 117 -2.65 19.36 -17.47
CA MET A 117 -1.65 18.43 -16.97
C MET A 117 -1.33 18.69 -15.51
N VAL A 118 -1.08 17.62 -14.76
CA VAL A 118 -0.68 17.65 -13.36
C VAL A 118 0.73 17.04 -13.22
N SER A 119 1.57 17.63 -12.36
CA SER A 119 2.91 17.11 -12.09
C SER A 119 2.83 15.74 -11.42
N ARG A 120 3.94 14.98 -11.42
CA ARG A 120 3.98 13.64 -10.82
C ARG A 120 3.60 13.66 -9.33
N SER A 121 4.17 14.59 -8.56
CA SER A 121 3.92 14.71 -7.11
C SER A 121 2.45 14.95 -6.79
N HIS A 122 1.78 15.86 -7.51
CA HIS A 122 0.37 16.11 -7.30
C HIS A 122 -0.52 15.00 -7.87
N SER A 123 -0.06 14.33 -8.94
CA SER A 123 -0.79 13.21 -9.53
C SER A 123 -0.90 12.03 -8.57
N THR A 124 0.19 11.68 -7.87
CA THR A 124 0.17 10.63 -6.84
C THR A 124 -0.84 10.94 -5.75
N ASP A 125 -0.89 12.20 -5.30
CA ASP A 125 -1.85 12.65 -4.28
C ASP A 125 -3.30 12.56 -4.76
N ILE A 126 -3.57 12.93 -6.02
CA ILE A 126 -4.92 12.83 -6.61
C ILE A 126 -5.35 11.37 -6.72
N PHE A 127 -4.51 10.49 -7.27
CA PHE A 127 -4.84 9.07 -7.38
C PHE A 127 -5.08 8.44 -6.01
N GLN A 128 -4.27 8.80 -5.02
CA GLN A 128 -4.45 8.35 -3.64
C GLN A 128 -5.78 8.84 -3.06
N GLN A 129 -6.11 10.12 -3.18
CA GLN A 129 -7.36 10.69 -2.67
C GLN A 129 -8.61 10.09 -3.34
N ILE A 130 -8.58 9.85 -4.65
CA ILE A 130 -9.69 9.18 -5.36
C ILE A 130 -9.87 7.76 -4.83
N ARG A 131 -8.76 7.02 -4.67
CA ARG A 131 -8.77 5.65 -4.15
C ARG A 131 -9.31 5.60 -2.72
N GLU A 132 -8.84 6.49 -1.83
CA GLU A 132 -9.31 6.58 -0.45
C GLU A 132 -10.80 6.92 -0.39
N ALA A 133 -11.25 7.89 -1.18
CA ALA A 133 -12.68 8.23 -1.28
C ALA A 133 -13.51 7.02 -1.75
N TYR A 134 -13.04 6.30 -2.77
CA TYR A 134 -13.70 5.08 -3.26
C TYR A 134 -13.82 4.00 -2.17
N LEU A 135 -12.74 3.76 -1.41
CA LEU A 135 -12.74 2.80 -0.30
C LEU A 135 -13.73 3.20 0.80
N ASP A 136 -13.85 4.49 1.09
CA ASP A 136 -14.81 5.08 2.02
C ASP A 136 -16.25 5.14 1.48
N ARG A 137 -16.50 4.72 0.23
CA ARG A 137 -17.76 4.92 -0.51
C ARG A 137 -18.20 6.38 -0.57
N LYS A 138 -17.23 7.29 -0.68
CA LYS A 138 -17.42 8.72 -0.87
C LYS A 138 -16.98 9.10 -2.28
N GLU A 139 -17.43 10.27 -2.72
CA GLU A 139 -17.03 10.85 -3.99
C GLU A 139 -16.04 11.98 -3.73
N LEU A 140 -14.89 11.96 -4.41
CA LEU A 140 -13.94 13.06 -4.36
C LEU A 140 -14.45 14.16 -5.31
N SER A 141 -14.67 15.36 -4.79
CA SER A 141 -15.02 16.54 -5.61
C SER A 141 -13.79 17.40 -5.82
N LEU A 142 -13.53 17.79 -7.06
CA LEU A 142 -12.45 18.70 -7.43
C LEU A 142 -13.00 20.04 -7.89
N THR A 143 -12.25 21.10 -7.58
CA THR A 143 -12.52 22.45 -8.06
C THR A 143 -11.38 22.88 -8.96
N ILE A 144 -11.69 23.20 -10.21
CA ILE A 144 -10.75 23.78 -11.17
C ILE A 144 -11.12 25.25 -11.34
N ARG A 145 -10.22 26.14 -10.97
CA ARG A 145 -10.41 27.59 -11.06
C ARG A 145 -9.67 28.18 -12.24
N PHE A 146 -10.32 29.06 -12.98
CA PHE A 146 -9.69 29.74 -14.12
C PHE A 146 -9.43 31.19 -13.76
N LEU A 147 -8.19 31.48 -13.37
CA LEU A 147 -7.78 32.78 -12.85
C LEU A 147 -7.20 33.67 -13.96
N GLY A 148 -7.49 34.97 -13.92
CA GLY A 148 -6.83 35.95 -14.79
C GLY A 148 -5.34 36.14 -14.47
N ALA A 149 -4.60 36.72 -15.41
CA ALA A 149 -3.15 36.90 -15.34
C ALA A 149 -2.65 37.51 -14.02
N GLN A 150 -3.31 38.58 -13.56
CA GLN A 150 -2.89 39.30 -12.36
C GLN A 150 -3.04 38.45 -11.10
N THR A 151 -4.17 37.75 -10.96
CA THR A 151 -4.45 36.87 -9.82
C THR A 151 -3.55 35.64 -9.85
N ALA A 152 -3.40 35.01 -11.01
CA ALA A 152 -2.51 33.86 -11.21
C ALA A 152 -1.06 34.19 -10.84
N SER A 153 -0.55 35.35 -11.29
CA SER A 153 0.80 35.81 -10.96
C SER A 153 1.02 35.98 -9.46
N ARG A 154 0.03 36.52 -8.74
CA ARG A 154 0.10 36.66 -7.28
C ARG A 154 0.11 35.31 -6.56
N VAL A 155 -0.74 34.38 -6.99
CA VAL A 155 -0.80 33.02 -6.43
C VAL A 155 0.53 32.30 -6.63
N LEU A 156 1.08 32.33 -7.84
CA LEU A 156 2.36 31.69 -8.15
C LEU A 156 3.52 32.32 -7.38
N ALA A 157 3.59 33.65 -7.29
CA ALA A 157 4.61 34.35 -6.52
C ALA A 157 4.54 34.00 -5.02
N GLN A 158 3.33 33.88 -4.47
CA GLN A 158 3.13 33.46 -3.09
C GLN A 158 3.58 32.01 -2.88
N GLN A 159 3.26 31.10 -3.79
CA GLN A 159 3.70 29.70 -3.71
C GLN A 159 5.22 29.55 -3.78
N GLU A 160 5.87 30.27 -4.69
CA GLU A 160 7.31 30.27 -4.81
C GLU A 160 7.98 30.82 -3.54
N SER A 161 7.44 31.91 -2.98
CA SER A 161 7.93 32.48 -1.72
C SER A 161 7.82 31.48 -0.56
N LEU A 162 6.68 30.82 -0.41
CA LEU A 162 6.47 29.78 0.61
C LEU A 162 7.40 28.60 0.39
N ALA A 163 7.53 28.10 -0.84
CA ALA A 163 8.43 27.01 -1.17
C ALA A 163 9.89 27.37 -0.83
N GLN A 164 10.31 28.60 -1.10
CA GLN A 164 11.65 29.07 -0.76
C GLN A 164 11.86 29.17 0.76
N GLN A 165 10.86 29.65 1.51
CA GLN A 165 10.90 29.65 2.97
C GLN A 165 11.03 28.23 3.53
N HIS A 166 10.25 27.28 3.03
CA HIS A 166 10.34 25.88 3.43
C HIS A 166 11.72 25.27 3.11
N ARG A 167 12.27 25.52 1.92
CA ARG A 167 13.63 25.07 1.56
C ARG A 167 14.69 25.65 2.49
N ASN A 168 14.58 26.92 2.84
CA ASN A 168 15.52 27.58 3.75
C ASN A 168 15.41 27.02 5.17
N ALA A 169 14.20 26.87 5.71
CA ALA A 169 13.97 26.25 7.01
C ALA A 169 14.50 24.81 7.08
N ALA A 170 14.27 23.99 6.04
CA ALA A 170 14.80 22.63 5.95
C ALA A 170 16.35 22.61 5.94
N ARG A 171 16.98 23.56 5.23
CA ARG A 171 18.44 23.71 5.22
C ARG A 171 18.96 24.06 6.62
N ASP A 172 18.30 24.98 7.32
CA ASP A 172 18.70 25.40 8.66
C ASP A 172 18.59 24.27 9.68
N ILE A 173 17.51 23.47 9.60
CA ILE A 173 17.33 22.27 10.42
C ILE A 173 18.46 21.28 10.16
N LYS A 174 18.79 21.02 8.89
CA LYS A 174 19.88 20.09 8.52
C LYS A 174 21.23 20.57 9.05
N LEU A 175 21.53 21.87 8.95
CA LEU A 175 22.75 22.46 9.50
C LEU A 175 22.80 22.40 11.03
N LYS A 176 21.66 22.53 11.71
CA LYS A 176 21.58 22.35 13.16
C LYS A 176 21.85 20.90 13.57
N GLN A 177 21.22 19.94 12.91
CA GLN A 177 21.43 18.51 13.15
C GLN A 177 22.89 18.10 12.91
N GLN A 178 23.53 18.62 11.86
CA GLN A 178 24.96 18.37 11.60
C GLN A 178 25.85 18.93 12.71
N ARG A 179 25.56 20.14 13.22
CA ARG A 179 26.31 20.72 14.35
C ARG A 179 26.15 19.91 15.62
N GLU A 180 24.93 19.47 15.93
CA GLU A 180 24.65 18.61 17.09
C GLU A 180 25.38 17.26 16.98
N HIS A 181 25.39 16.67 15.78
CA HIS A 181 26.12 15.43 15.51
C HIS A 181 27.63 15.60 15.72
N GLN A 182 28.24 16.65 15.15
CA GLN A 182 29.66 16.95 15.33
C GLN A 182 30.02 17.20 16.80
N GLN A 183 29.17 17.90 17.55
CA GLN A 183 29.36 18.11 18.98
C GLN A 183 29.29 16.79 19.75
N HIS A 184 28.34 15.92 19.42
CA HIS A 184 28.20 14.61 20.05
C HIS A 184 29.42 13.73 19.78
N GLU A 185 29.92 13.70 18.54
CA GLU A 185 31.14 12.96 18.17
C GLU A 185 32.38 13.50 18.90
N ALA A 186 32.58 14.82 18.90
CA ALA A 186 33.70 15.44 19.61
C ALA A 186 33.66 15.13 21.12
N ALA A 187 32.47 15.19 21.74
CA ALA A 187 32.28 14.84 23.14
C ALA A 187 32.55 13.35 23.42
N ALA A 188 32.17 12.45 22.50
CA ALA A 188 32.46 11.02 22.61
C ALA A 188 33.97 10.74 22.50
N LEU A 189 34.66 11.39 21.57
CA LEU A 189 36.12 11.27 21.41
C LEU A 189 36.87 11.79 22.65
N LEU A 190 36.43 12.91 23.22
CA LEU A 190 37.00 13.45 24.46
C LEU A 190 36.81 12.50 25.64
N ARG A 191 35.63 11.91 25.81
CA ARG A 191 35.38 10.88 26.84
C ARG A 191 36.29 9.66 26.66
N ASN A 192 36.43 9.16 25.43
CA ASN A 192 37.29 8.02 25.12
C ASN A 192 38.78 8.30 25.39
N ARG A 193 39.23 9.55 25.23
CA ARG A 193 40.61 9.97 25.55
C ARG A 193 40.82 10.13 27.06
N LEU A 194 39.88 10.75 27.77
CA LEU A 194 39.96 10.94 29.23
C LEU A 194 39.87 9.60 29.99
N GLY A 195 39.07 8.64 29.53
CA GLY A 195 38.99 7.30 30.12
C GLY A 195 40.25 6.43 29.92
N LYS A 196 41.12 6.78 28.97
CA LYS A 196 42.43 6.12 28.78
C LYS A 196 43.55 6.78 29.59
N ALA A 197 43.41 8.04 29.97
CA ALA A 197 44.40 8.77 30.78
C ALA A 197 44.40 8.37 32.27
N SER A 198 43.38 7.66 32.75
CA SER A 198 43.30 7.16 34.13
C SER A 198 43.97 5.79 34.37
N GLN A 199 44.73 5.26 33.40
CA GLN A 199 45.58 4.07 33.57
C GLN A 199 47.07 4.42 33.40
N SER A 200 47.57 5.38 34.16
CA SER A 200 48.99 5.45 34.49
C SER A 200 49.13 5.47 36.02
N LYS A 201 49.83 4.45 36.53
CA LYS A 201 50.24 4.32 37.93
C LYS A 201 50.93 5.61 38.37
N VAL A 202 50.37 6.30 39.37
CA VAL A 202 51.12 7.19 40.24
C VAL A 202 50.93 6.70 41.67
N SER A 203 52.05 6.32 42.26
CA SER A 203 52.23 5.97 43.66
C SER A 203 51.93 7.16 44.57
N THR A 204 51.20 6.90 45.66
CA THR A 204 51.00 7.78 46.81
C THR A 204 52.32 8.34 47.38
N PRO A 205 52.30 9.55 47.95
CA PRO A 205 52.49 9.60 49.40
C PRO A 205 51.47 10.49 50.14
N LYS A 206 51.37 10.23 51.45
CA LYS A 206 50.53 10.84 52.49
C LYS A 206 50.70 12.37 52.58
N SER A 207 49.62 13.12 52.85
CA SER A 207 49.27 13.63 54.19
C SER A 207 48.38 14.90 54.16
N SER A 208 47.45 14.95 55.12
CA SER A 208 46.99 16.12 55.91
C SER A 208 46.05 17.20 55.31
N GLY A 209 44.97 17.48 56.05
CA GLY A 209 44.15 18.71 55.99
C GLY A 209 42.75 18.50 55.43
N SER A 210 41.78 18.03 56.22
CA SER A 210 40.77 18.86 56.91
C SER A 210 40.25 20.04 56.07
N VAL A 211 38.96 20.00 55.70
CA VAL A 211 37.95 20.97 56.15
C VAL A 211 36.57 20.50 55.70
N VAL A 212 35.68 20.47 56.68
CA VAL A 212 34.24 20.23 56.68
C VAL A 212 33.50 21.35 55.92
N VAL A 213 32.39 21.04 55.25
CA VAL A 213 31.06 21.69 55.37
C VAL A 213 30.08 21.02 54.37
N THR A 214 29.18 20.20 54.90
CA THR A 214 27.75 20.11 54.49
C THR A 214 26.97 21.18 55.31
N PRO A 215 25.71 21.61 55.01
CA PRO A 215 24.63 20.74 54.53
C PRO A 215 23.48 21.34 53.68
N SER A 216 22.64 20.41 53.16
CA SER A 216 21.16 20.40 53.04
C SER A 216 20.44 21.52 52.25
N THR A 217 19.31 21.30 51.54
CA THR A 217 18.05 20.72 52.02
C THR A 217 17.03 20.61 50.86
N SER A 218 16.33 19.47 50.78
CA SER A 218 14.91 19.27 50.35
C SER A 218 14.47 19.62 48.91
N ALA A 219 13.48 18.98 48.27
CA ALA A 219 12.42 18.06 48.70
C ALA A 219 11.97 17.24 47.46
N SER A 220 11.71 15.94 47.64
CA SER A 220 10.40 15.29 47.55
C SER A 220 9.90 14.91 46.14
N GLU A 221 9.94 13.60 45.86
CA GLU A 221 8.86 12.91 45.15
C GLU A 221 7.54 13.04 45.95
N PRO A 222 6.40 12.81 45.30
CA PRO A 222 5.72 11.55 45.62
C PRO A 222 5.15 10.82 44.41
N ALA A 223 5.29 9.50 44.44
CA ALA A 223 4.34 8.53 43.89
C ALA A 223 3.11 8.41 44.82
N PHE A 224 1.96 8.02 44.26
CA PHE A 224 0.82 7.24 44.81
C PHE A 224 -0.40 7.56 43.92
N ASP A 225 -0.75 6.74 42.94
CA ASP A 225 -1.56 5.51 42.99
C ASP A 225 -3.05 5.76 43.29
N TRP A 226 -3.93 5.50 42.31
CA TRP A 226 -5.29 5.04 42.56
C TRP A 226 -6.00 4.49 41.30
N SER A 227 -6.44 3.24 41.41
CA SER A 227 -7.71 2.67 40.91
C SER A 227 -8.06 1.52 41.88
N PRO A 228 -9.25 0.89 41.92
CA PRO A 228 -10.53 1.09 41.22
C PRO A 228 -11.78 0.96 42.15
N ALA A 229 -13.01 0.98 41.56
CA ALA A 229 -14.25 0.22 41.93
C ALA A 229 -15.50 1.08 41.57
N SER A 230 -16.40 0.77 40.62
CA SER A 230 -17.29 -0.37 40.33
C SER A 230 -18.76 -0.12 40.71
N SER A 231 -19.65 -0.41 39.75
CA SER A 231 -21.08 -0.83 39.86
C SER A 231 -22.11 0.20 40.36
N ILE A 232 -23.25 0.40 39.71
CA ILE A 232 -24.50 -0.41 39.65
C ILE A 232 -25.36 0.26 38.52
N LYS A 233 -26.11 -0.37 37.59
CA LYS A 233 -27.22 -1.32 37.69
C LYS A 233 -27.58 -1.88 36.30
N SER A 234 -28.11 -3.10 36.32
CA SER A 234 -28.70 -3.88 35.24
C SER A 234 -30.08 -3.39 34.80
N THR A 235 -30.46 -3.65 33.53
CA THR A 235 -31.76 -4.28 33.21
C THR A 235 -31.74 -4.98 31.86
N SER A 236 -32.18 -6.23 31.86
CA SER A 236 -32.46 -7.11 30.73
C SER A 236 -33.80 -6.78 30.07
N THR A 237 -33.89 -6.90 28.73
CA THR A 237 -35.09 -7.47 28.12
C THR A 237 -34.76 -8.21 26.82
N SER A 238 -35.21 -9.45 26.77
CA SER A 238 -35.23 -10.37 25.64
C SER A 238 -36.46 -10.14 24.75
N ARG A 239 -36.32 -10.36 23.43
CA ARG A 239 -37.34 -10.77 22.43
C ARG A 239 -36.56 -11.02 21.12
N SER A 240 -36.28 -12.25 20.67
CA SER A 240 -37.14 -13.33 20.16
C SER A 240 -37.86 -13.01 18.83
N ARG A 241 -37.53 -13.80 17.79
CA ARG A 241 -38.31 -14.16 16.56
C ARG A 241 -38.49 -13.03 15.52
N ASN A 242 -38.45 -13.21 14.20
CA ASN A 242 -38.51 -14.34 13.23
C ASN A 242 -37.65 -13.91 12.00
N ARG A 243 -36.92 -14.76 11.27
CA ARG A 243 -37.31 -15.83 10.34
C ARG A 243 -38.24 -15.36 9.20
N GLU A 244 -37.67 -15.22 8.00
CA GLU A 244 -38.24 -15.45 6.64
C GLU A 244 -37.12 -15.00 5.67
N ARG A 245 -36.41 -15.84 4.90
CA ARG A 245 -36.73 -16.95 4.00
C ARG A 245 -37.60 -16.56 2.81
N GLY A 246 -36.93 -16.28 1.69
CA GLY A 246 -37.42 -16.25 0.31
C GLY A 246 -36.23 -15.86 -0.56
N GLY A 247 -35.49 -16.74 -1.23
CA GLY A 247 -35.86 -18.05 -1.72
C GLY A 247 -36.58 -17.91 -3.06
N ASP A 248 -35.91 -17.37 -4.09
CA ASP A 248 -36.30 -17.63 -5.48
C ASP A 248 -35.07 -17.91 -6.33
N ALA A 249 -35.04 -19.15 -6.81
CA ALA A 249 -34.14 -19.67 -7.80
C ALA A 249 -34.88 -19.66 -9.14
N CYS A 250 -34.36 -18.93 -10.12
CA CYS A 250 -34.69 -19.18 -11.52
C CYS A 250 -33.43 -19.65 -12.24
N ARG A 251 -33.38 -20.98 -12.41
CA ARG A 251 -32.61 -21.71 -13.40
C ARG A 251 -32.90 -21.15 -14.80
N VAL A 252 -31.86 -20.80 -15.54
CA VAL A 252 -31.85 -20.92 -17.00
C VAL A 252 -30.60 -21.71 -17.36
N ASN A 253 -30.79 -22.97 -17.71
CA ASN A 253 -29.85 -23.73 -18.52
C ASN A 253 -30.01 -23.22 -19.96
N ASN A 254 -28.92 -22.87 -20.63
CA ASN A 254 -28.77 -23.23 -22.04
C ASN A 254 -27.31 -23.50 -22.35
N GLN A 255 -27.15 -24.59 -23.06
CA GLN A 255 -25.92 -25.29 -23.41
C GLN A 255 -25.09 -24.47 -24.38
N HIS A 256 -23.79 -24.35 -24.14
CA HIS A 256 -22.79 -24.21 -25.19
C HIS A 256 -21.57 -25.04 -24.81
N GLU A 257 -21.21 -25.96 -25.69
CA GLU A 257 -20.00 -26.77 -25.59
C GLU A 257 -18.73 -25.89 -25.56
N PRO A 258 -17.71 -26.25 -24.77
CA PRO A 258 -16.41 -25.61 -24.85
C PRO A 258 -15.57 -26.25 -25.97
N GLN A 259 -15.28 -25.47 -27.02
CA GLN A 259 -14.18 -25.77 -27.94
C GLN A 259 -12.86 -25.62 -27.17
N GLU A 260 -12.13 -26.73 -27.06
CA GLU A 260 -10.74 -26.77 -26.62
C GLU A 260 -9.86 -26.03 -27.65
N ILE A 261 -9.26 -24.91 -27.24
CA ILE A 261 -8.17 -24.26 -27.97
C ILE A 261 -6.99 -24.07 -27.00
N GLU A 262 -6.02 -24.98 -27.16
CA GLU A 262 -4.57 -24.81 -27.01
C GLU A 262 -4.04 -23.96 -25.83
N GLY A 263 -3.91 -24.60 -24.67
CA GLY A 263 -3.26 -24.06 -23.47
C GLY A 263 -1.73 -24.17 -23.42
N VAL A 264 -1.05 -24.39 -24.56
CA VAL A 264 0.39 -24.68 -24.57
C VAL A 264 1.26 -23.44 -24.88
N ASP A 265 0.72 -22.43 -25.59
CA ASP A 265 1.51 -21.25 -25.99
C ASP A 265 1.63 -20.15 -24.92
N ALA A 266 0.66 -20.05 -24.01
CA ALA A 266 0.66 -18.99 -22.98
C ALA A 266 1.78 -19.17 -21.93
N ALA A 267 2.11 -20.41 -21.59
CA ALA A 267 3.15 -20.72 -20.61
C ALA A 267 4.57 -20.48 -21.15
N ALA A 268 4.80 -20.77 -22.43
CA ALA A 268 6.07 -20.50 -23.10
C ALA A 268 6.30 -19.00 -23.32
N ALA A 269 5.24 -18.24 -23.66
CA ALA A 269 5.31 -16.79 -23.77
C ALA A 269 5.60 -16.09 -22.43
N LEU A 270 5.08 -16.62 -21.31
CA LEU A 270 5.39 -16.12 -19.96
C LEU A 270 6.85 -16.40 -19.54
N ALA A 271 7.45 -17.49 -20.03
CA ALA A 271 8.82 -17.87 -19.70
C ALA A 271 9.90 -16.97 -20.33
N MET A 272 9.54 -16.08 -21.27
CA MET A 272 10.45 -15.12 -21.92
C MET A 272 10.31 -13.67 -21.41
N LEU A 273 9.49 -13.42 -20.39
CA LEU A 273 9.45 -12.12 -19.72
C LEU A 273 10.64 -12.02 -18.76
N HIS A 274 11.64 -11.21 -19.11
CA HIS A 274 12.64 -10.78 -18.13
C HIS A 274 11.91 -10.15 -16.95
N TRP A 275 12.05 -10.72 -15.76
CA TRP A 275 11.46 -10.15 -14.55
C TRP A 275 12.15 -8.83 -14.24
N CYS A 276 11.39 -7.74 -14.22
CA CYS A 276 11.88 -6.43 -13.82
C CYS A 276 11.70 -6.30 -12.30
N PRO A 277 12.77 -6.18 -11.51
CA PRO A 277 12.66 -6.10 -10.05
C PRO A 277 11.77 -4.96 -9.58
N MET A 278 11.80 -3.81 -10.26
CA MET A 278 10.98 -2.62 -9.93
C MET A 278 9.47 -2.82 -10.13
N THR A 279 9.05 -3.84 -10.88
CA THR A 279 7.62 -4.10 -11.18
C THR A 279 7.17 -5.50 -10.79
N THR A 280 8.01 -6.23 -10.08
CA THR A 280 7.76 -7.63 -9.69
C THR A 280 7.89 -7.72 -8.18
N ALA A 281 7.08 -8.55 -7.55
CA ALA A 281 7.19 -8.86 -6.13
C ALA A 281 7.20 -10.37 -5.93
N LEU A 282 7.97 -10.83 -4.94
CA LEU A 282 7.96 -12.22 -4.51
C LEU A 282 6.85 -12.43 -3.48
N VAL A 283 5.94 -13.37 -3.76
CA VAL A 283 4.85 -13.69 -2.84
C VAL A 283 5.03 -15.10 -2.28
N ILE A 284 5.22 -15.20 -0.96
CA ILE A 284 5.27 -16.46 -0.23
C ILE A 284 3.87 -16.76 0.32
N LEU A 285 3.23 -17.80 -0.23
CA LEU A 285 1.85 -18.15 0.07
C LEU A 285 1.76 -19.32 1.04
N ASP A 286 1.22 -19.05 2.23
CA ASP A 286 0.82 -20.04 3.23
C ASP A 286 1.92 -21.02 3.66
N VAL A 287 3.19 -20.63 3.52
CA VAL A 287 4.35 -21.42 3.97
C VAL A 287 4.61 -21.17 5.46
N GLN A 288 3.60 -21.45 6.28
CA GLN A 288 3.59 -21.27 7.73
C GLN A 288 3.56 -22.61 8.46
N ASN A 289 3.95 -22.61 9.73
CA ASN A 289 4.08 -23.81 10.57
C ASN A 289 2.82 -24.69 10.57
N TYR A 290 1.64 -24.11 10.42
CA TYR A 290 0.39 -24.87 10.33
C TYR A 290 0.34 -25.83 9.12
N PHE A 291 0.91 -25.44 7.98
CA PHE A 291 0.92 -26.23 6.75
C PHE A 291 2.23 -26.98 6.52
N THR A 292 3.33 -26.53 7.13
CA THR A 292 4.67 -27.09 6.90
C THR A 292 5.09 -28.10 7.95
N MET A 293 4.41 -28.18 9.10
CA MET A 293 4.72 -29.18 10.12
C MET A 293 3.71 -30.31 10.15
N ARG A 294 4.24 -31.52 10.36
CA ARG A 294 3.48 -32.77 10.55
C ARG A 294 2.42 -32.70 11.67
N HIS A 295 2.56 -31.78 12.62
CA HIS A 295 1.64 -31.58 13.75
C HIS A 295 0.69 -30.39 13.58
N GLY A 296 0.74 -29.66 12.46
CA GLY A 296 -0.17 -28.53 12.18
C GLY A 296 -1.53 -28.97 11.62
N TYR A 297 -1.57 -30.11 10.94
CA TYR A 297 -2.78 -30.68 10.35
C TYR A 297 -3.45 -31.68 11.30
N GLY A 298 -4.43 -31.21 12.09
CA GLY A 298 -5.56 -32.04 12.52
C GLY A 298 -5.28 -33.36 13.26
N THR A 299 -4.25 -33.48 14.11
CA THR A 299 -4.25 -34.52 15.14
C THR A 299 -5.27 -34.16 16.22
N LYS A 300 -6.55 -34.45 15.96
CA LYS A 300 -7.39 -34.89 17.09
C LYS A 300 -6.64 -36.06 17.70
N ALA A 301 -6.30 -35.95 18.97
CA ALA A 301 -5.84 -37.06 19.78
C ALA A 301 -6.76 -38.25 19.51
N ALA A 302 -6.23 -39.28 18.85
CA ALA A 302 -6.86 -40.59 18.78
C ALA A 302 -6.72 -41.25 20.16
N THR A 303 -7.44 -40.70 21.13
CA THR A 303 -7.80 -41.38 22.38
C THR A 303 -9.29 -41.66 22.27
N GLY A 304 -9.63 -42.75 21.59
CA GLY A 304 -10.99 -43.16 21.32
C GLY A 304 -11.00 -44.48 20.55
N SER A 305 -11.13 -45.57 21.29
CA SER A 305 -11.26 -46.96 20.85
C SER A 305 -12.20 -47.17 19.65
N GLY A 306 -11.75 -47.91 18.63
CA GLY A 306 -12.62 -48.40 17.55
C GLY A 306 -11.91 -49.28 16.50
N SER A 307 -12.07 -50.60 16.65
CA SER A 307 -11.99 -51.72 15.67
C SER A 307 -10.94 -51.76 14.53
N ASP A 308 -10.27 -52.91 14.48
CA ASP A 308 -9.11 -53.31 13.66
C ASP A 308 -9.25 -53.36 12.11
N GLU A 309 -10.30 -52.79 11.50
CA GLU A 309 -10.45 -52.74 10.03
C GLU A 309 -9.98 -51.43 9.37
N GLU A 310 -9.44 -50.49 10.15
CA GLU A 310 -8.89 -49.21 9.66
C GLU A 310 -7.35 -49.15 9.69
N LEU A 311 -6.68 -50.31 9.64
CA LEU A 311 -5.22 -50.38 9.76
C LEU A 311 -4.47 -50.41 8.41
N THR A 312 -5.14 -50.71 7.30
CA THR A 312 -4.51 -50.80 5.97
C THR A 312 -4.60 -49.50 5.15
N ARG A 313 -5.71 -48.74 5.24
CA ARG A 313 -5.84 -47.41 4.59
C ARG A 313 -5.00 -46.31 5.26
N THR A 314 -4.76 -46.42 6.56
CA THR A 314 -3.99 -45.44 7.35
C THR A 314 -2.49 -45.52 7.13
N ASN A 315 -1.94 -46.68 6.74
CA ASN A 315 -0.51 -46.82 6.47
C ASN A 315 -0.10 -46.16 5.13
N LEU A 316 -0.92 -46.27 4.08
CA LEU A 316 -0.63 -45.65 2.78
C LEU A 316 -0.78 -44.12 2.80
N SER A 317 -1.76 -43.59 3.55
CA SER A 317 -1.91 -42.15 3.78
C SER A 317 -0.85 -41.58 4.73
N LYS A 318 -0.34 -42.39 5.68
CA LYS A 318 0.77 -41.99 6.55
C LYS A 318 2.09 -41.91 5.79
N VAL A 319 2.42 -42.88 4.94
CA VAL A 319 3.65 -42.87 4.13
C VAL A 319 3.68 -41.65 3.20
N SER A 320 2.60 -41.40 2.45
CA SER A 320 2.50 -40.21 1.58
C SER A 320 2.55 -38.88 2.35
N SER A 321 2.03 -38.82 3.58
CA SER A 321 2.15 -37.62 4.43
C SER A 321 3.59 -37.38 4.92
N VAL A 322 4.36 -38.44 5.18
CA VAL A 322 5.77 -38.33 5.60
C VAL A 322 6.63 -37.84 4.46
N GLU A 323 6.49 -38.45 3.29
CA GLU A 323 7.19 -38.04 2.07
C GLU A 323 6.89 -36.57 1.70
N PHE A 324 5.66 -36.11 1.91
CA PHE A 324 5.29 -34.71 1.71
C PHE A 324 6.10 -33.78 2.63
N TYR A 325 6.11 -34.03 3.95
CA TYR A 325 6.83 -33.16 4.89
C TYR A 325 8.35 -33.27 4.75
N GLU A 326 8.88 -34.44 4.36
CA GLU A 326 10.29 -34.59 4.00
C GLU A 326 10.66 -33.73 2.79
N ARG A 327 9.83 -33.71 1.74
CA ARG A 327 10.03 -32.82 0.58
C ARG A 327 9.86 -31.34 0.94
N VAL A 328 8.96 -31.00 1.86
CA VAL A 328 8.85 -29.64 2.38
C VAL A 328 10.17 -29.23 3.05
N ASP A 329 10.74 -30.09 3.89
CA ASP A 329 11.95 -29.78 4.65
C ASP A 329 13.22 -29.78 3.78
N SER A 330 13.35 -30.74 2.86
CA SER A 330 14.55 -30.97 2.05
C SER A 330 14.58 -30.24 0.70
N ILE A 331 13.43 -29.86 0.16
CA ILE A 331 13.33 -29.23 -1.17
C ILE A 331 12.67 -27.85 -1.05
N LEU A 332 11.41 -27.79 -0.61
CA LEU A 332 10.62 -26.55 -0.67
C LEU A 332 11.27 -25.42 0.14
N ILE A 333 11.59 -25.68 1.41
CA ILE A 333 12.12 -24.64 2.29
C ILE A 333 13.50 -24.15 1.82
N PRO A 334 14.48 -25.02 1.50
CA PRO A 334 15.75 -24.58 0.92
C PRO A 334 15.59 -23.77 -0.38
N THR A 335 14.73 -24.21 -1.31
CA THR A 335 14.47 -23.44 -2.54
C THR A 335 13.90 -22.05 -2.24
N ILE A 336 12.99 -21.93 -1.27
CA ILE A 336 12.47 -20.63 -0.83
C ILE A 336 13.59 -19.77 -0.22
N GLN A 337 14.52 -20.35 0.54
CA GLN A 337 15.67 -19.61 1.07
C GLN A 337 16.53 -19.02 -0.06
N ASP A 338 16.81 -19.80 -1.11
CA ASP A 338 17.60 -19.35 -2.26
C ASP A 338 16.89 -18.21 -3.00
N VAL A 339 15.58 -18.36 -3.25
CA VAL A 339 14.77 -17.33 -3.91
C VAL A 339 14.66 -16.07 -3.05
N LEU A 340 14.51 -16.20 -1.73
CA LEU A 340 14.48 -15.05 -0.81
C LEU A 340 15.84 -14.33 -0.78
N LEU A 341 16.94 -15.07 -0.79
CA LEU A 341 18.28 -14.49 -0.81
C LEU A 341 18.50 -13.67 -2.08
N ALA A 342 18.17 -14.24 -3.24
CA ALA A 342 18.26 -13.52 -4.51
C ALA A 342 17.33 -12.31 -4.58
N SER A 343 16.09 -12.45 -4.08
CA SER A 343 15.09 -11.39 -4.11
C SER A 343 15.48 -10.22 -3.20
N ARG A 344 15.87 -10.49 -1.95
CA ARG A 344 16.30 -9.46 -0.99
C ARG A 344 17.62 -8.79 -1.37
N ALA A 345 18.49 -9.46 -2.12
CA ALA A 345 19.71 -8.87 -2.65
C ALA A 345 19.45 -7.94 -3.85
N THR A 346 18.27 -8.00 -4.45
CA THR A 346 17.91 -7.20 -5.63
C THR A 346 17.16 -5.94 -5.20
N GLU A 347 17.69 -4.77 -5.55
CA GLU A 347 17.02 -3.49 -5.25
C GLU A 347 15.67 -3.40 -5.97
N GLY A 348 14.64 -2.96 -5.25
CA GLY A 348 13.28 -2.75 -5.77
C GLY A 348 12.37 -3.99 -5.77
N MET A 349 12.88 -5.18 -5.46
CA MET A 349 12.06 -6.40 -5.35
C MET A 349 11.46 -6.53 -3.95
N GLU A 350 10.13 -6.41 -3.86
CA GLU A 350 9.41 -6.54 -2.59
C GLU A 350 9.11 -8.01 -2.24
N VAL A 351 9.19 -8.35 -0.95
CA VAL A 351 8.87 -9.69 -0.43
C VAL A 351 7.62 -9.63 0.44
N ILE A 352 6.59 -10.38 0.04
CA ILE A 352 5.28 -10.38 0.68
C ILE A 352 4.91 -11.80 1.13
N TYR A 353 4.59 -11.96 2.41
CA TYR A 353 4.06 -13.18 2.99
C TYR A 353 2.56 -13.07 3.18
N SER A 354 1.82 -14.08 2.71
CA SER A 354 0.42 -14.28 3.07
C SER A 354 0.34 -15.44 4.05
N VAL A 355 -0.18 -15.18 5.26
CA VAL A 355 -0.34 -16.21 6.29
C VAL A 355 -1.80 -16.39 6.69
N VAL A 356 -2.26 -17.63 6.80
CA VAL A 356 -3.60 -17.92 7.34
C VAL A 356 -3.60 -17.67 8.85
N GLU A 357 -4.38 -16.71 9.30
CA GLU A 357 -4.56 -16.41 10.72
C GLU A 357 -5.99 -15.93 10.98
N SER A 358 -6.59 -16.45 12.04
CA SER A 358 -7.90 -16.02 12.49
C SER A 358 -7.79 -14.67 13.20
N ALA A 359 -8.71 -13.74 12.92
CA ALA A 359 -8.82 -12.47 13.63
C ALA A 359 -9.29 -12.65 15.08
N THR A 360 -9.95 -13.76 15.39
CA THR A 360 -10.35 -14.14 16.75
C THR A 360 -9.73 -15.47 17.17
N ARG A 361 -9.66 -15.74 18.48
CA ARG A 361 -9.11 -17.01 18.99
C ARG A 361 -9.98 -18.22 18.67
N ASP A 362 -11.29 -18.02 18.52
CA ASP A 362 -12.29 -19.03 18.15
C ASP A 362 -12.47 -19.16 16.62
N GLY A 363 -11.94 -18.21 15.85
CA GLY A 363 -11.95 -18.24 14.40
C GLY A 363 -13.34 -18.17 13.79
N ARG A 364 -14.24 -17.40 14.42
CA ARG A 364 -15.65 -17.24 13.97
C ARG A 364 -15.77 -16.58 12.61
N GLU A 365 -14.83 -15.70 12.28
CA GLU A 365 -14.72 -14.94 11.03
C GLU A 365 -14.09 -15.73 9.88
N ARG A 366 -13.62 -16.96 10.12
CA ARG A 366 -13.04 -17.80 9.07
C ARG A 366 -14.01 -17.97 7.91
N SER A 367 -13.47 -17.93 6.70
CA SER A 367 -14.24 -18.18 5.48
C SER A 367 -14.96 -19.53 5.51
N ARG A 368 -16.05 -19.64 4.74
CA ARG A 368 -16.80 -20.89 4.60
C ARG A 368 -15.88 -22.04 4.16
N ALA A 369 -14.96 -21.78 3.23
CA ALA A 369 -13.99 -22.78 2.77
C ALA A 369 -13.07 -23.27 3.90
N HIS A 370 -12.47 -22.38 4.72
CA HIS A 370 -11.67 -22.79 5.88
C HIS A 370 -12.48 -23.59 6.91
N LYS A 371 -13.75 -23.22 7.13
CA LYS A 371 -14.65 -23.97 8.02
C LYS A 371 -14.93 -25.38 7.50
N HIS A 372 -15.17 -25.54 6.19
CA HIS A 372 -15.42 -26.86 5.57
C HIS A 372 -14.14 -27.72 5.56
N ALA A 373 -12.97 -27.12 5.35
CA ALA A 373 -11.68 -27.80 5.37
C ALA A 373 -11.13 -28.06 6.78
N GLY A 374 -11.82 -27.62 7.83
CA GLY A 374 -11.35 -27.74 9.22
C GLY A 374 -10.12 -26.88 9.56
N ILE A 375 -9.70 -25.97 8.67
CA ILE A 375 -8.52 -25.13 8.84
C ILE A 375 -8.81 -24.06 9.90
N HIS A 376 -8.12 -24.14 11.04
CA HIS A 376 -8.19 -23.14 12.10
C HIS A 376 -6.80 -22.81 12.62
N VAL A 377 -6.33 -21.61 12.31
CA VAL A 377 -5.10 -21.05 12.87
C VAL A 377 -5.50 -19.92 13.82
N PRO A 378 -5.37 -20.09 15.15
CA PRO A 378 -5.81 -19.08 16.10
C PRO A 378 -4.90 -17.85 16.08
N LYS A 379 -5.46 -16.67 16.41
CA LYS A 379 -4.69 -15.43 16.53
C LYS A 379 -3.49 -15.58 17.47
N ASN A 380 -2.34 -15.08 17.06
CA ASN A 380 -1.03 -15.17 17.71
C ASN A 380 -0.55 -16.62 17.95
N GLY A 381 -1.14 -17.59 17.24
CA GLY A 381 -0.81 -19.01 17.37
C GLY A 381 0.52 -19.36 16.73
N PHE A 382 1.18 -20.41 17.22
CA PHE A 382 2.42 -20.92 16.63
C PHE A 382 2.24 -21.31 15.15
N GLY A 383 1.06 -21.82 14.79
CA GLY A 383 0.73 -22.19 13.40
C GLY A 383 0.66 -21.02 12.42
N ALA A 384 0.45 -19.79 12.90
CA ALA A 384 0.45 -18.58 12.07
C ALA A 384 1.87 -18.11 11.74
N LYS A 385 2.87 -18.55 12.51
CA LYS A 385 4.27 -18.17 12.31
C LYS A 385 4.86 -18.92 11.11
N VAL A 386 5.68 -18.22 10.34
CA VAL A 386 6.51 -18.78 9.26
C VAL A 386 7.68 -19.57 9.88
N PRO A 387 8.14 -20.69 9.27
CA PRO A 387 9.31 -21.42 9.74
C PRO A 387 10.54 -20.53 9.85
N LYS A 388 11.31 -20.69 10.93
CA LYS A 388 12.48 -19.84 11.23
C LYS A 388 13.49 -19.73 10.07
N ARG A 389 13.66 -20.79 9.28
CA ARG A 389 14.60 -20.84 8.15
C ARG A 389 14.26 -19.84 7.03
N ILE A 390 12.98 -19.48 6.89
CA ILE A 390 12.46 -18.57 5.87
C ILE A 390 11.61 -17.46 6.51
N ALA A 391 11.91 -17.13 7.76
CA ALA A 391 11.16 -16.12 8.48
C ALA A 391 11.21 -14.76 7.74
N PRO A 392 10.10 -14.01 7.74
CA PRO A 392 10.10 -12.63 7.30
C PRO A 392 11.12 -11.83 8.09
N ASP A 393 11.79 -10.89 7.43
CA ASP A 393 12.57 -9.85 8.09
C ASP A 393 11.63 -8.74 8.57
N ASP A 394 11.66 -8.44 9.88
CA ASP A 394 10.78 -7.44 10.51
C ASP A 394 10.99 -6.02 9.96
N GLY A 395 12.14 -5.75 9.32
CA GLY A 395 12.49 -4.43 8.78
C GLY A 395 12.17 -4.22 7.30
N SER A 396 12.07 -5.28 6.49
CA SER A 396 11.90 -5.18 5.03
C SER A 396 10.69 -5.93 4.46
N ASP A 397 10.24 -7.00 5.12
CA ASP A 397 9.25 -7.89 4.53
C ASP A 397 7.84 -7.59 5.01
N ILE A 398 6.85 -7.75 4.11
CA ILE A 398 5.45 -7.49 4.41
C ILE A 398 4.77 -8.81 4.82
N VAL A 399 4.06 -8.83 5.95
CA VAL A 399 3.29 -10.01 6.41
C VAL A 399 1.80 -9.68 6.50
N LEU A 400 0.99 -10.42 5.74
CA LEU A 400 -0.45 -10.21 5.62
C LEU A 400 -1.24 -11.40 6.18
N PRO A 401 -1.83 -11.27 7.38
CA PRO A 401 -2.70 -12.29 7.92
C PRO A 401 -4.06 -12.33 7.19
N ARG A 402 -4.52 -13.52 6.80
CA ARG A 402 -5.79 -13.75 6.09
C ARG A 402 -6.69 -14.78 6.77
N THR A 403 -7.99 -14.50 6.78
CA THR A 403 -9.02 -15.36 7.37
C THR A 403 -9.71 -16.30 6.36
N GLY A 404 -9.36 -16.22 5.07
CA GLY A 404 -10.00 -16.98 4.00
C GLY A 404 -9.17 -17.13 2.72
N VAL A 405 -9.62 -18.01 1.82
CA VAL A 405 -8.86 -18.47 0.63
C VAL A 405 -8.79 -17.44 -0.50
N LYS A 406 -9.87 -16.66 -0.72
CA LYS A 406 -9.95 -15.68 -1.82
C LYS A 406 -9.21 -14.35 -1.57
N TYR A 407 -8.66 -14.17 -0.38
CA TYR A 407 -8.08 -12.90 0.04
C TYR A 407 -6.67 -12.67 -0.51
N VAL A 408 -5.98 -13.71 -1.01
CA VAL A 408 -4.64 -13.57 -1.61
C VAL A 408 -4.71 -12.68 -2.85
N PHE A 409 -5.57 -13.00 -3.83
CA PHE A 409 -5.68 -12.18 -5.03
C PHE A 409 -6.21 -10.77 -4.72
N MET A 410 -7.14 -10.63 -3.78
CA MET A 410 -7.76 -9.33 -3.47
C MET A 410 -6.83 -8.40 -2.66
N LEU A 411 -6.08 -8.94 -1.67
CA LEU A 411 -5.07 -8.15 -0.95
C LEU A 411 -3.81 -7.95 -1.78
N CYS A 412 -3.35 -8.95 -2.55
CA CYS A 412 -2.17 -8.82 -3.38
C CYS A 412 -2.42 -7.86 -4.55
N LEU A 413 -3.61 -7.85 -5.17
CA LEU A 413 -3.98 -6.79 -6.14
C LEU A 413 -4.05 -5.42 -5.47
N CYS A 414 -4.64 -5.30 -4.27
CA CYS A 414 -4.67 -4.03 -3.56
C CYS A 414 -3.28 -3.53 -3.17
N LEU A 415 -2.38 -4.40 -2.69
CA LEU A 415 -1.05 -4.03 -2.23
C LEU A 415 -0.02 -3.91 -3.35
N VAL A 416 -0.07 -4.73 -4.39
CA VAL A 416 0.74 -4.53 -5.61
C VAL A 416 0.32 -3.24 -6.31
N SER A 417 -0.98 -2.92 -6.38
CA SER A 417 -1.41 -1.59 -6.82
C SER A 417 -0.98 -0.48 -5.86
N TYR A 418 -0.94 -0.72 -4.54
CA TYR A 418 -0.50 0.27 -3.54
C TYR A 418 1.02 0.52 -3.60
N PHE A 419 1.84 -0.51 -3.82
CA PHE A 419 3.29 -0.44 -3.78
C PHE A 419 3.91 0.02 -5.11
N LEU A 420 3.35 -0.37 -6.26
CA LEU A 420 3.67 0.24 -7.56
C LEU A 420 3.27 1.73 -7.63
N GLN A 421 2.59 2.26 -6.60
CA GLN A 421 2.23 3.67 -6.46
C GLN A 421 3.15 4.45 -5.52
N THR A 422 4.01 3.80 -4.72
CA THR A 422 4.83 4.44 -3.66
C THR A 422 6.34 4.40 -3.88
N HIS A 423 6.83 3.64 -4.85
CA HIS A 423 8.18 3.72 -5.40
C HIS A 423 8.09 4.04 -6.89
#